data_AF-A0A965PN79-F1
#
_entry.id   AF-A0A965PN79-F1
#
_cell.length_a   1.000
_cell.length_b   1.000
_cell.length_c   1.000
_cell.angle_alpha   90.00
_cell.angle_beta   90.00
_cell.angle_gamma   90.00
#
_symmetry.space_group_name_H-M   'P 1'
#
loop_
_entity.id
_entity.type
_entity.pdbx_description
1 polymer ?
#
loop_
_entity_poly.entity_id
_entity_poly.type
_entity_poly.pdbx_seq_one_letter_code
_entity_poly.pdbx_strand_id
1 'polypeptide(L)'
;FRAALNSGHMAERAWVKAQRDSGRSAAHGKKLLLANHSPIKDHCGTPDAAVLMSVEIKERSLKFTCPEDFPYPTVFVDDLRGLGREFIHPFAYVFLSSVTGKWVWITPLDRDASWEEKVVKDNTRGHDMGMLVAPKGHLRHADELEKYLYPHDFLEFLDGDTALFVTGGGEVEERDRYVAKAHPDVGGRGKSSDKKTRKHMG
;
A
#
# COMPACT_ATOMS: atom_id res chain seq x y z
N PHE A 1 -26.14 1.33 14.95
CA PHE A 1 -25.49 1.24 13.63
C PHE A 1 -25.05 2.60 13.08
N ARG A 2 -25.93 3.46 12.52
CA ARG A 2 -25.53 4.75 11.89
C ARG A 2 -24.54 5.61 12.69
N ALA A 3 -24.76 5.78 14.00
CA ALA A 3 -23.84 6.54 14.87
C ALA A 3 -22.42 5.93 14.96
N ALA A 4 -22.30 4.60 14.93
CA ALA A 4 -21.01 3.91 14.96
C ALA A 4 -20.24 4.07 13.64
N LEU A 5 -20.93 3.99 12.49
CA LEU A 5 -20.33 4.30 11.17
C LEU A 5 -19.80 5.74 11.15
N ASN A 6 -20.59 6.71 11.62
CA ASN A 6 -20.14 8.10 11.70
C ASN A 6 -18.94 8.27 12.66
N SER A 7 -18.85 7.48 13.72
CA SER A 7 -17.71 7.47 14.64
C SER A 7 -16.44 6.89 13.99
N GLY A 8 -16.56 5.81 13.20
CA GLY A 8 -15.46 5.27 12.39
C GLY A 8 -14.93 6.32 11.41
N HIS A 9 -15.84 6.89 10.60
CA HIS A 9 -15.52 7.94 9.64
C HIS A 9 -14.86 9.18 10.27
N MET A 10 -15.14 9.49 11.54
CA MET A 10 -14.46 10.54 12.29
C MET A 10 -13.05 10.13 12.72
N ALA A 11 -12.84 8.88 13.15
CA ALA A 11 -11.53 8.36 13.53
C ALA A 11 -10.57 8.25 12.32
N GLU A 12 -11.06 7.74 11.19
CA GLU A 12 -10.34 7.69 9.90
C GLU A 12 -9.78 9.07 9.53
N ARG A 13 -10.65 10.08 9.48
CA ARG A 13 -10.28 11.47 9.18
C ARG A 13 -9.33 12.07 10.22
N ALA A 14 -9.58 11.82 11.51
CA ALA A 14 -8.73 12.33 12.58
C ALA A 14 -7.30 11.77 12.48
N TRP A 15 -7.16 10.48 12.14
CA TRP A 15 -5.86 9.86 11.95
C TRP A 15 -5.12 10.40 10.72
N VAL A 16 -5.78 10.44 9.55
CA VAL A 16 -5.17 11.00 8.32
C VAL A 16 -4.81 12.47 8.50
N LYS A 17 -5.64 13.25 9.20
CA LYS A 17 -5.31 14.65 9.53
C LYS A 17 -4.10 14.74 10.46
N ALA A 18 -4.02 13.93 11.52
CA ALA A 18 -2.87 13.92 12.42
C ALA A 18 -1.55 13.58 11.70
N GLN A 19 -1.59 12.64 10.74
CA GLN A 19 -0.43 12.37 9.89
C GLN A 19 -0.05 13.60 9.05
N ARG A 20 -1.01 14.23 8.35
CA ARG A 20 -0.79 15.43 7.53
C ARG A 20 -0.28 16.62 8.37
N ASP A 21 -0.86 16.86 9.54
CA ASP A 21 -0.47 17.91 10.49
C ASP A 21 0.98 17.73 10.99
N SER A 22 1.45 16.47 11.08
CA SER A 22 2.85 16.13 11.42
C SER A 22 3.79 16.07 10.20
N GLY A 23 3.36 16.54 9.03
CA GLY A 23 4.15 16.58 7.80
C GLY A 23 4.31 15.23 7.10
N ARG A 24 3.49 14.21 7.44
CA ARG A 24 3.55 12.87 6.85
C ARG A 24 2.59 12.72 5.68
N SER A 25 3.04 12.00 4.66
CA SER A 25 2.25 11.70 3.45
C SER A 25 1.25 10.57 3.71
N ALA A 26 0.05 10.95 4.15
CA ALA A 26 -1.11 10.08 4.29
C ALA A 26 -2.27 10.58 3.43
N ALA A 27 -3.14 9.67 2.99
CA ALA A 27 -4.38 9.94 2.29
C ALA A 27 -5.50 9.05 2.80
N HIS A 28 -6.75 9.51 2.71
CA HIS A 28 -7.94 8.67 2.83
C HIS A 28 -8.29 8.04 1.47
N GLY A 29 -8.93 6.87 1.46
CA GLY A 29 -9.55 6.35 0.24
C GLY A 29 -10.71 7.25 -0.23
N LYS A 30 -10.94 7.24 -1.54
CA LYS A 30 -12.08 7.92 -2.19
C LYS A 30 -13.35 7.12 -1.99
N LYS A 31 -14.47 7.85 -1.98
CA LYS A 31 -15.80 7.25 -1.85
C LYS A 31 -16.37 6.94 -3.22
N LEU A 32 -16.58 5.64 -3.46
CA LEU A 32 -17.19 5.17 -4.68
C LEU A 32 -18.69 4.98 -4.46
N LEU A 33 -19.49 5.82 -5.13
CA LEU A 33 -20.92 5.64 -5.27
C LEU A 33 -21.17 4.59 -6.37
N LEU A 34 -21.14 3.32 -5.98
CA LEU A 34 -21.27 2.19 -6.89
C LEU A 34 -22.76 1.83 -7.05
N ALA A 35 -23.37 2.28 -8.15
CA ALA A 35 -24.83 2.26 -8.36
C ALA A 35 -25.53 0.89 -8.22
N ASN A 36 -24.80 -0.22 -8.42
CA ASN A 36 -25.32 -1.59 -8.30
C ASN A 36 -24.75 -2.38 -7.10
N HIS A 37 -23.92 -1.75 -6.26
CA HIS A 37 -23.21 -2.42 -5.17
C HIS A 37 -24.13 -2.70 -3.98
N SER A 38 -24.10 -3.95 -3.50
CA SER A 38 -24.78 -4.40 -2.30
C SER A 38 -23.77 -4.54 -1.15
N PRO A 39 -23.79 -3.68 -0.12
CA PRO A 39 -22.87 -3.73 1.03
C PRO A 39 -22.95 -5.00 1.90
N ILE A 40 -23.76 -5.98 1.51
CA ILE A 40 -23.95 -7.28 2.16
C ILE A 40 -23.25 -8.41 1.37
N LYS A 41 -22.95 -8.17 0.08
CA LYS A 41 -22.44 -9.18 -0.87
C LYS A 41 -21.14 -8.78 -1.54
N ASP A 42 -20.97 -7.49 -1.79
CA ASP A 42 -19.91 -6.95 -2.63
C ASP A 42 -18.87 -6.24 -1.76
N HIS A 43 -17.59 -6.43 -2.07
CA HIS A 43 -16.50 -5.73 -1.40
C HIS A 43 -16.04 -4.53 -2.23
N CYS A 44 -15.92 -3.36 -1.60
CA CYS A 44 -15.31 -2.18 -2.21
C CYS A 44 -13.84 -2.10 -1.78
N GLY A 45 -12.90 -2.32 -2.71
CA GLY A 45 -11.45 -2.36 -2.45
C GLY A 45 -10.80 -1.00 -2.17
N THR A 46 -11.58 -0.02 -1.73
CA THR A 46 -11.11 1.31 -1.30
C THR A 46 -10.62 1.23 0.15
N PRO A 47 -9.38 1.65 0.46
CA PRO A 47 -8.87 1.61 1.82
C PRO A 47 -9.46 2.74 2.68
N ASP A 48 -9.49 2.54 3.99
CA ASP A 48 -9.77 3.62 4.95
C ASP A 48 -8.71 4.73 4.82
N ALA A 49 -7.43 4.33 4.78
CA ALA A 49 -6.29 5.20 4.55
C ALA A 49 -5.14 4.49 3.83
N ALA A 50 -4.32 5.28 3.13
CA ALA A 50 -3.04 4.89 2.54
C ALA A 50 -1.93 5.84 3.02
N VAL A 51 -0.69 5.36 3.03
CA VAL A 51 0.50 6.13 3.43
C VAL A 51 1.64 5.87 2.45
N LEU A 52 2.47 6.90 2.22
CA LEU A 52 3.72 6.76 1.49
C LEU A 52 4.84 6.35 2.46
N MET A 53 5.44 5.19 2.20
CA MET A 53 6.63 4.69 2.88
C MET A 53 7.82 4.70 1.91
N SER A 54 9.03 4.92 2.43
CA SER A 54 10.26 4.68 1.66
C SER A 54 10.65 3.21 1.72
N VAL A 55 11.19 2.70 0.60
CA VAL A 55 11.79 1.37 0.50
C VAL A 55 13.19 1.56 -0.10
N GLU A 56 14.20 0.97 0.54
CA GLU A 56 15.58 1.07 0.10
C GLU A 56 15.99 -0.21 -0.63
N ILE A 57 16.52 -0.07 -1.84
CA ILE A 57 16.80 -1.20 -2.75
C ILE A 57 18.32 -1.36 -2.91
N LYS A 58 18.85 -2.49 -2.44
CA LYS A 58 20.29 -2.75 -2.37
C LYS A 58 20.67 -4.01 -3.16
N GLU A 59 21.26 -3.84 -4.33
CA GLU A 59 21.80 -4.95 -5.14
C GLU A 59 22.96 -5.68 -4.43
N ARG A 60 23.09 -6.98 -4.67
CA ARG A 60 24.08 -7.88 -4.07
C ARG A 60 24.60 -8.88 -5.10
N SER A 61 25.93 -8.92 -5.28
CA SER A 61 26.65 -9.95 -6.06
C SER A 61 26.73 -11.30 -5.33
N LEU A 62 25.59 -11.75 -4.78
CA LEU A 62 25.42 -12.97 -4.00
C LEU A 62 24.40 -13.86 -4.69
N LYS A 63 24.63 -15.18 -4.69
CA LYS A 63 23.69 -16.15 -5.22
C LYS A 63 22.72 -16.60 -4.14
N PHE A 64 21.44 -16.25 -4.30
CA PHE A 64 20.31 -16.74 -3.51
C PHE A 64 19.05 -16.73 -4.38
N THR A 65 18.05 -17.51 -4.02
CA THR A 65 16.72 -17.53 -4.64
C THR A 65 15.60 -17.27 -3.64
N CYS A 66 15.87 -17.40 -2.34
CA CYS A 66 14.94 -17.20 -1.24
C CYS A 66 15.69 -16.84 0.07
N PRO A 67 15.01 -16.55 1.20
CA PRO A 67 15.65 -16.37 2.51
C PRO A 67 16.45 -17.60 2.97
N GLU A 68 15.95 -18.80 2.69
CA GLU A 68 16.50 -20.06 3.22
C GLU A 68 17.85 -20.39 2.57
N ASP A 69 18.02 -20.18 1.26
CA ASP A 69 19.27 -20.43 0.54
C ASP A 69 20.28 -19.26 0.61
N PHE A 70 19.95 -18.16 1.30
CA PHE A 70 20.84 -17.02 1.46
C PHE A 70 22.21 -17.44 2.04
N PRO A 71 23.34 -17.06 1.40
CA PRO A 71 24.62 -17.76 1.57
C PRO A 71 25.39 -17.46 2.87
N TYR A 72 24.90 -16.52 3.69
CA TYR A 72 25.54 -16.12 4.95
C TYR A 72 24.56 -16.23 6.12
N PRO A 73 25.03 -16.44 7.37
CA PRO A 73 24.17 -16.45 8.55
C PRO A 73 23.55 -15.08 8.86
N THR A 74 24.09 -14.00 8.29
CA THR A 74 23.67 -12.61 8.53
C THR A 74 23.61 -11.80 7.24
N VAL A 75 22.73 -10.80 7.20
CA VAL A 75 22.62 -9.81 6.12
C VAL A 75 23.09 -8.43 6.59
N PHE A 76 23.85 -7.73 5.74
CA PHE A 76 24.20 -6.33 5.96
C PHE A 76 23.04 -5.43 5.52
N VAL A 77 22.37 -4.84 6.51
CA VAL A 77 21.17 -4.02 6.32
C VAL A 77 21.59 -2.63 5.84
N ASP A 78 22.34 -1.87 6.65
CA ASP A 78 22.69 -0.48 6.31
C ASP A 78 23.96 0.06 6.98
N ASP A 79 24.44 1.23 6.53
CA ASP A 79 25.60 1.95 7.10
C ASP A 79 25.18 2.81 8.32
N LEU A 80 25.81 2.59 9.48
CA LEU A 80 25.56 3.31 10.73
C LEU A 80 25.93 4.81 10.65
N ARG A 81 26.61 5.26 9.60
CA ARG A 81 26.84 6.68 9.30
C ARG A 81 25.62 7.35 8.67
N GLY A 82 24.75 6.59 8.00
CA GLY A 82 23.47 7.05 7.47
C GLY A 82 22.34 6.86 8.48
N LEU A 83 22.31 5.70 9.15
CA LEU A 83 21.33 5.36 10.18
C LEU A 83 21.26 6.47 11.25
N GLY A 84 20.07 7.05 11.46
CA GLY A 84 19.86 8.15 12.41
C GLY A 84 20.28 9.55 11.93
N ARG A 85 20.83 9.71 10.71
CA ARG A 85 20.97 11.01 10.03
C ARG A 85 19.87 11.26 9.00
N GLU A 86 19.20 10.21 8.55
CA GLU A 86 18.14 10.28 7.55
C GLU A 86 16.82 10.81 8.13
N PHE A 87 16.18 11.74 7.40
CA PHE A 87 14.88 12.30 7.79
C PHE A 87 13.72 11.30 7.59
N ILE A 88 13.88 10.33 6.68
CA ILE A 88 12.89 9.29 6.38
C ILE A 88 13.60 7.94 6.43
N HIS A 89 13.33 7.15 7.46
CA HIS A 89 13.90 5.81 7.60
C HIS A 89 13.15 4.81 6.70
N PRO A 90 13.82 3.89 5.99
CA PRO A 90 13.16 2.88 5.16
C PRO A 90 12.20 1.99 5.96
N PHE A 91 10.99 1.78 5.43
CA PHE A 91 10.04 0.78 5.94
C PHE A 91 10.51 -0.64 5.62
N ALA A 92 11.20 -0.82 4.49
CA ALA A 92 11.78 -2.09 4.06
C ALA A 92 13.13 -1.86 3.37
N TYR A 93 14.03 -2.82 3.57
CA TYR A 93 15.25 -2.99 2.81
C TYR A 93 15.09 -4.22 1.90
N VAL A 94 15.21 -4.01 0.59
CA VAL A 94 14.98 -5.03 -0.44
C VAL A 94 16.30 -5.37 -1.12
N PHE A 95 16.67 -6.64 -1.13
CA PHE A 95 17.93 -7.14 -1.68
C PHE A 95 17.70 -7.91 -2.98
N LEU A 96 18.39 -7.48 -4.04
CA LEU A 96 18.43 -8.17 -5.33
C LEU A 96 19.68 -9.04 -5.43
N SER A 97 19.52 -10.32 -5.75
CA SER A 97 20.61 -11.16 -6.24
C SER A 97 20.89 -10.81 -7.71
N SER A 98 22.05 -10.21 -8.00
CA SER A 98 22.48 -9.97 -9.38
C SER A 98 22.89 -11.25 -10.12
N VAL A 99 22.98 -12.38 -9.39
CA VAL A 99 23.33 -13.71 -9.93
C VAL A 99 22.08 -14.50 -10.36
N THR A 100 20.91 -14.24 -9.77
CA THR A 100 19.67 -15.01 -10.04
C THR A 100 18.46 -14.16 -10.45
N GLY A 101 18.52 -12.84 -10.29
CA GLY A 101 17.38 -11.94 -10.48
C GLY A 101 16.29 -12.09 -9.40
N LYS A 102 16.58 -12.75 -8.27
CA LYS A 102 15.64 -12.96 -7.17
C LYS A 102 15.78 -11.93 -6.05
N TRP A 103 14.66 -11.71 -5.37
CA TRP A 103 14.47 -10.67 -4.37
C TRP A 103 14.16 -11.30 -3.01
N VAL A 104 14.72 -10.73 -1.94
CA VAL A 104 14.34 -10.97 -0.54
C VAL A 104 14.29 -9.63 0.18
N TRP A 105 13.59 -9.52 1.30
CA TRP A 105 13.47 -8.25 2.04
C TRP A 105 13.50 -8.42 3.55
N ILE A 106 13.64 -7.31 4.26
CA ILE A 106 13.61 -7.20 5.73
C ILE A 106 13.01 -5.83 6.10
N THR A 107 12.35 -5.72 7.25
CA THR A 107 11.90 -4.44 7.80
C THR A 107 12.61 -4.14 9.12
N PRO A 108 13.06 -2.90 9.40
CA PRO A 108 13.58 -2.53 10.71
C PRO A 108 12.50 -2.51 11.81
N LEU A 109 11.22 -2.70 11.46
CA LEU A 109 10.14 -2.92 12.43
C LEU A 109 10.28 -4.27 13.16
N ASP A 110 10.96 -5.25 12.55
CA ASP A 110 11.28 -6.56 13.15
C ASP A 110 12.56 -6.51 14.02
N ARG A 111 13.22 -5.34 14.19
CA ARG A 111 14.51 -5.23 14.90
C ARG A 111 14.39 -5.63 16.38
N ASP A 112 15.11 -6.68 16.74
CA ASP A 112 15.20 -7.22 18.09
C ASP A 112 16.66 -7.19 18.63
N ALA A 113 16.90 -7.86 19.76
CA ALA A 113 18.22 -7.97 20.38
C ALA A 113 19.21 -8.91 19.64
N SER A 114 18.81 -9.55 18.54
CA SER A 114 19.68 -10.37 17.68
C SER A 114 20.33 -9.57 16.53
N TRP A 115 19.90 -8.32 16.33
CA TRP A 115 20.52 -7.40 15.38
C TRP A 115 21.77 -6.75 16.00
N GLU A 116 22.89 -6.81 15.29
CA GLU A 116 24.21 -6.42 15.78
C GLU A 116 24.77 -5.22 15.00
N GLU A 117 25.51 -4.36 15.69
CA GLU A 117 26.24 -3.24 15.09
C GLU A 117 27.72 -3.63 14.97
N LYS A 118 28.23 -3.76 13.74
CA LYS A 118 29.54 -4.33 13.44
C LYS A 118 30.43 -3.39 12.65
N VAL A 119 31.70 -3.33 13.02
CA VAL A 119 32.72 -2.70 12.19
C VAL A 119 33.15 -3.68 11.10
N VAL A 120 32.95 -3.31 9.84
CA VAL A 120 33.27 -4.12 8.65
C VAL A 120 34.22 -3.32 7.76
N LYS A 121 35.30 -3.95 7.31
CA LYS A 121 36.27 -3.30 6.42
C LYS A 121 35.77 -3.23 4.98
N ASP A 122 35.61 -2.03 4.45
CA ASP A 122 35.36 -1.79 3.04
C ASP A 122 36.67 -1.94 2.26
N ASN A 123 36.87 -3.11 1.65
CA ASN A 123 38.06 -3.39 0.85
C ASN A 123 38.12 -2.60 -0.46
N THR A 124 37.03 -1.98 -0.91
CA THR A 124 36.98 -1.14 -2.12
C THR A 124 37.31 0.32 -1.78
N ARG A 125 36.90 0.81 -0.61
CA ARG A 125 37.13 2.20 -0.15
C ARG A 125 38.22 2.34 0.91
N GLY A 126 38.89 1.25 1.27
CA GLY A 126 40.08 1.22 2.13
C GLY A 126 39.87 1.59 3.60
N HIS A 127 38.63 1.66 4.08
CA HIS A 127 38.32 2.11 5.45
C HIS A 127 37.29 1.21 6.15
N ASP A 128 37.26 1.30 7.47
CA ASP A 128 36.31 0.57 8.29
C ASP A 128 34.95 1.32 8.36
N MET A 129 33.86 0.56 8.25
CA MET A 129 32.50 1.06 8.18
C MET A 129 31.66 0.41 9.29
N GLY A 130 30.91 1.21 10.05
CA GLY A 130 29.90 0.68 10.96
C GLY A 130 28.69 0.20 10.16
N MET A 131 28.29 -1.04 10.33
CA MET A 131 27.18 -1.68 9.63
C MET A 131 26.13 -2.19 10.62
N LEU A 132 24.86 -1.96 10.32
CA LEU A 132 23.75 -2.66 10.96
C LEU A 132 23.59 -4.04 10.30
N VAL A 133 23.59 -5.08 11.12
CA VAL A 133 23.62 -6.48 10.67
C VAL A 133 22.48 -7.25 11.32
N ALA A 134 21.66 -7.92 10.52
CA ALA A 134 20.57 -8.76 11.00
C ALA A 134 20.88 -10.25 10.74
N PRO A 135 20.41 -11.20 11.57
CA PRO A 135 20.44 -12.63 11.24
C PRO A 135 19.60 -12.92 10.00
N LYS A 136 20.00 -13.88 9.16
CA LYS A 136 19.26 -14.18 7.93
C LYS A 136 17.84 -14.72 8.14
N GLY A 137 17.50 -15.14 9.36
CA GLY A 137 16.13 -15.50 9.75
C GLY A 137 15.14 -14.34 9.79
N HIS A 138 15.61 -13.09 9.71
CA HIS A 138 14.77 -11.90 9.50
C HIS A 138 14.52 -11.60 7.99
N LEU A 139 15.11 -12.36 7.07
CA LEU A 139 14.80 -12.23 5.64
C LEU A 139 13.46 -12.89 5.32
N ARG A 140 12.66 -12.20 4.51
CA ARG A 140 11.31 -12.54 4.09
C ARG A 140 11.24 -12.75 2.58
N HIS A 141 10.28 -13.55 2.11
CA HIS A 141 10.06 -13.77 0.67
C HIS A 141 9.45 -12.50 0.05
N ALA A 142 9.85 -12.14 -1.17
CA ALA A 142 9.44 -10.88 -1.79
C ALA A 142 7.93 -10.78 -2.03
N ASP A 143 7.24 -11.91 -2.24
CA ASP A 143 5.79 -11.96 -2.38
C ASP A 143 5.08 -11.61 -1.06
N GLU A 144 5.73 -11.68 0.10
CA GLU A 144 5.19 -11.07 1.35
C GLU A 144 5.07 -9.55 1.21
N LEU A 145 6.07 -8.87 0.63
CA LEU A 145 6.05 -7.41 0.46
C LEU A 145 5.05 -6.98 -0.60
N GLU A 146 4.98 -7.71 -1.72
CA GLU A 146 4.05 -7.44 -2.84
C GLU A 146 2.58 -7.36 -2.39
N LYS A 147 2.19 -8.16 -1.38
CA LYS A 147 0.83 -8.16 -0.79
C LYS A 147 0.47 -6.85 -0.07
N TYR A 148 1.44 -6.00 0.27
CA TYR A 148 1.24 -4.69 0.89
C TYR A 148 1.40 -3.51 -0.09
N LEU A 149 1.79 -3.77 -1.34
CA LEU A 149 1.90 -2.75 -2.37
C LEU A 149 0.52 -2.47 -2.98
N TYR A 150 0.16 -1.19 -3.10
CA TYR A 150 -1.05 -0.81 -3.82
C TYR A 150 -0.90 -1.16 -5.31
N PRO A 151 -1.88 -1.84 -5.93
CA PRO A 151 -1.94 -1.97 -7.39
C PRO A 151 -1.91 -0.57 -8.03
N HIS A 152 -1.17 -0.42 -9.12
CA HIS A 152 -0.97 0.89 -9.76
C HIS A 152 -2.29 1.59 -10.10
N ASP A 153 -3.24 0.82 -10.67
CA ASP A 153 -4.56 1.32 -11.07
C ASP A 153 -5.40 1.80 -9.88
N PHE A 154 -5.14 1.31 -8.66
CA PHE A 154 -5.88 1.68 -7.45
C PHE A 154 -5.43 3.04 -6.87
N LEU A 155 -4.32 3.61 -7.36
CA LEU A 155 -3.85 4.93 -6.95
C LEU A 155 -4.86 6.03 -7.32
N GLU A 156 -5.69 5.84 -8.36
CA GLU A 156 -6.76 6.79 -8.68
C GLU A 156 -7.82 6.89 -7.57
N PHE A 157 -7.95 5.87 -6.72
CA PHE A 157 -8.87 5.85 -5.58
C PHE A 157 -8.30 6.44 -4.29
N LEU A 158 -7.11 7.07 -4.33
CA LEU A 158 -6.52 7.76 -3.19
C LEU A 158 -6.76 9.28 -3.27
N ASP A 159 -6.95 9.90 -2.09
CA ASP A 159 -7.07 11.34 -1.85
C ASP A 159 -8.18 12.05 -2.66
N GLY A 160 -9.42 11.96 -2.19
CA GLY A 160 -10.54 12.77 -2.67
C GLY A 160 -11.59 12.99 -1.58
N ASP A 161 -12.39 14.04 -1.74
CA ASP A 161 -13.22 14.65 -0.69
C ASP A 161 -14.06 13.66 0.14
N THR A 162 -13.77 13.60 1.45
CA THR A 162 -14.46 12.76 2.43
C THR A 162 -15.65 13.43 3.13
N ALA A 163 -15.96 14.69 2.83
CA ALA A 163 -17.25 15.30 3.23
C ALA A 163 -18.43 14.55 2.59
N LEU A 164 -18.19 13.87 1.47
CA LEU A 164 -19.19 13.19 0.64
C LEU A 164 -19.67 11.81 1.19
N PHE A 165 -19.56 11.54 2.51
CA PHE A 165 -20.23 10.37 3.14
C PHE A 165 -21.75 10.58 3.27
N VAL A 166 -22.42 10.99 2.17
CA VAL A 166 -23.86 11.26 2.10
C VAL A 166 -24.63 9.94 2.14
N THR A 167 -25.45 9.72 3.17
CA THR A 167 -26.39 8.59 3.21
C THR A 167 -27.58 8.86 2.30
N GLY A 168 -27.41 8.60 0.99
CA GLY A 168 -28.45 8.48 -0.05
C GLY A 168 -29.59 9.52 -0.04
N GLY A 169 -29.43 10.60 -0.81
CA GLY A 169 -30.54 11.48 -1.18
C GLY A 169 -30.12 12.74 -1.93
N GLY A 170 -30.93 13.16 -2.92
CA GLY A 170 -30.87 14.48 -3.55
C GLY A 170 -29.63 14.73 -4.41
N GLU A 171 -28.68 15.50 -3.89
CA GLU A 171 -27.52 16.08 -4.62
C GLU A 171 -26.59 15.04 -5.28
N VAL A 172 -26.74 13.77 -4.89
CA VAL A 172 -26.06 12.61 -5.48
C VAL A 172 -26.35 12.52 -6.99
N GLU A 173 -27.61 12.69 -7.41
CA GLU A 173 -28.08 12.41 -8.79
C GLU A 173 -27.52 13.36 -9.86
N GLU A 174 -27.07 14.56 -9.49
CA GLU A 174 -26.37 15.45 -10.43
C GLU A 174 -24.89 15.06 -10.58
N ARG A 175 -24.27 14.58 -9.50
CA ARG A 175 -22.85 14.19 -9.49
C ARG A 175 -22.61 12.82 -10.13
N ASP A 176 -23.59 11.92 -10.06
CA ASP A 176 -23.61 10.65 -10.80
C ASP A 176 -23.36 10.85 -12.31
N ARG A 177 -23.91 11.93 -12.89
CA ARG A 177 -23.75 12.27 -14.31
C ARG A 177 -22.33 12.66 -14.70
N TYR A 178 -21.50 13.08 -13.75
CA TYR A 178 -20.09 13.39 -13.98
C TYR A 178 -19.23 12.12 -13.95
N VAL A 179 -19.41 11.27 -12.93
CA VAL A 179 -18.63 10.03 -12.77
C VAL A 179 -18.92 9.05 -13.92
N ALA A 180 -20.20 8.85 -14.27
CA ALA A 180 -20.61 8.00 -15.39
C ALA A 180 -20.15 8.52 -16.78
N LYS A 181 -19.73 9.79 -16.87
CA LYS A 181 -19.15 10.39 -18.08
C LYS A 181 -17.63 10.26 -18.12
N ALA A 182 -16.97 10.18 -16.97
CA ALA A 182 -15.51 10.04 -16.86
C ALA A 182 -15.05 8.57 -16.98
N HIS A 183 -15.79 7.62 -16.40
CA HIS A 183 -15.44 6.19 -16.37
C HIS A 183 -16.59 5.34 -16.93
N PRO A 184 -16.83 5.33 -18.26
CA PRO A 184 -18.02 4.71 -18.87
C PRO A 184 -18.08 3.18 -18.68
N ASP A 185 -16.93 2.53 -18.55
CA ASP A 185 -16.81 1.06 -18.51
C ASP A 185 -17.17 0.45 -17.15
N VAL A 186 -17.29 1.28 -16.10
CA VAL A 186 -17.89 0.90 -14.80
C VAL A 186 -19.42 0.72 -14.94
N GLY A 187 -20.02 1.19 -16.04
CA GLY A 187 -21.45 1.16 -16.34
C GLY A 187 -21.93 -0.05 -17.16
N GLY A 188 -21.70 -1.28 -16.67
CA GLY A 188 -22.10 -2.53 -17.33
C GLY A 188 -23.61 -2.59 -17.67
N ARG A 189 -23.95 -2.53 -18.98
CA ARG A 189 -25.32 -2.30 -19.49
C ARG A 189 -26.34 -3.39 -19.13
N GLY A 190 -27.32 -3.05 -18.28
CA GLY A 190 -28.56 -3.81 -18.07
C GLY A 190 -29.76 -3.34 -18.92
N LYS A 191 -29.62 -3.15 -20.24
CA LYS A 191 -30.75 -2.76 -21.11
C LYS A 191 -31.71 -3.94 -21.38
N SER A 192 -32.62 -4.22 -20.44
CA SER A 192 -33.85 -4.94 -20.79
C SER A 192 -34.69 -4.07 -21.71
N SER A 193 -34.83 -4.47 -22.97
CA SER A 193 -35.78 -3.87 -23.90
C SER A 193 -37.10 -4.64 -23.84
N ASP A 194 -38.02 -4.18 -22.98
CA ASP A 194 -39.36 -4.76 -22.88
C ASP A 194 -40.08 -4.68 -24.23
N LYS A 195 -40.10 -5.82 -24.94
CA LYS A 195 -40.87 -5.98 -26.17
C LYS A 195 -42.35 -5.87 -25.83
N LYS A 196 -42.93 -4.68 -26.05
CA LYS A 196 -44.37 -4.42 -25.94
C LYS A 196 -45.17 -5.36 -26.84
N THR A 197 -45.61 -6.48 -26.29
CA THR A 197 -46.60 -7.38 -26.89
C THR A 197 -47.95 -6.68 -26.90
N ARG A 198 -48.30 -6.06 -28.03
CA ARG A 198 -49.64 -5.53 -28.28
C ARG A 198 -50.66 -6.66 -28.23
N LYS A 199 -51.39 -6.80 -27.12
CA LYS A 199 -52.73 -7.39 -27.14
C LYS A 199 -53.69 -6.38 -27.77
N HIS A 200 -54.23 -6.71 -28.94
CA HIS A 200 -55.52 -6.16 -29.36
C HIS A 200 -56.63 -7.00 -28.73
N MET A 201 -57.53 -6.35 -28.00
CA MET A 201 -58.91 -6.78 -27.74
C MET A 201 -59.72 -5.49 -27.61
N GLY A 202 -60.87 -5.43 -28.29
CA GLY A 202 -61.44 -4.17 -28.78
C GLY A 202 -61.10 -4.01 -30.26
#